data_AF-A0A921ZQU2-F1
#
_entry.id   AF-A0A921ZQU2-F1
#
_cell.length_a   1.000
_cell.length_b   1.000
_cell.length_c   1.000
_cell.angle_alpha   90.00
_cell.angle_beta   90.00
_cell.angle_gamma   90.00
#
_symmetry.space_group_name_H-M   'P 1'
#
loop_
_entity.id
_entity.type
_entity.pdbx_description
1 polymer ?
#
loop_
_entity_poly.entity_id
_entity_poly.type
_entity_poly.pdbx_seq_one_letter_code
_entity_poly.pdbx_strand_id
1 'polypeptide(L)'
;MAVVSFCEVEFSYDRGFLQDALRESHQSLKAVVERHLSDKSVSRLAGVFALASRGELLDSLFAGQVDEDVLKLSRMLRKELDRGLL
;
A
#
# COMPACT_ATOMS: atom_id res chain seq x y z
N MET A 1 7.92 -2.68 -2.95
CA MET A 1 8.13 -3.32 -4.28
C MET A 1 6.85 -3.87 -4.91
N ALA A 2 6.00 -4.60 -4.17
CA ALA A 2 4.80 -5.28 -4.71
C ALA A 2 3.90 -4.42 -5.61
N VAL A 3 3.54 -3.20 -5.17
CA VAL A 3 2.73 -2.25 -5.95
C VAL A 3 3.35 -1.96 -7.31
N VAL A 4 4.67 -1.77 -7.36
CA VAL A 4 5.37 -1.49 -8.61
C VAL A 4 5.34 -2.71 -9.53
N SER A 5 5.57 -3.91 -8.98
CA SER A 5 5.49 -5.17 -9.73
C SER A 5 4.10 -5.41 -10.33
N PHE A 6 3.03 -5.17 -9.57
CA PHE A 6 1.66 -5.34 -10.05
C PHE A 6 1.27 -4.35 -11.15
N CYS A 7 1.91 -3.19 -11.24
CA CYS A 7 1.70 -2.25 -12.34
C CYS A 7 2.50 -2.58 -13.61
N GLU A 8 3.58 -3.35 -13.51
CA GLU A 8 4.50 -3.61 -14.64
C GLU A 8 4.35 -4.99 -15.25
N VAL A 9 3.87 -5.95 -14.46
CA VAL A 9 3.71 -7.33 -14.90
C VAL A 9 2.22 -7.62 -15.01
N GLU A 10 1.74 -7.75 -16.24
CA GLU A 10 0.35 -8.15 -16.50
C GLU A 10 0.01 -9.48 -15.81
N PHE A 11 -1.23 -9.59 -15.32
CA PHE A 11 -1.76 -10.78 -14.64
C PHE A 11 -0.99 -11.22 -13.37
N SER A 12 -0.15 -10.36 -12.80
CA SER A 12 0.58 -10.67 -11.56
C SER A 12 -0.13 -10.25 -10.27
N TYR A 13 -1.20 -9.45 -10.36
CA TYR A 13 -1.89 -8.91 -9.19
C TYR A 13 -2.48 -10.01 -8.31
N ASP A 14 -2.03 -10.01 -7.04
CA ASP A 14 -2.59 -10.83 -5.98
C ASP A 14 -3.09 -9.91 -4.85
N ARG A 15 -4.43 -9.85 -4.73
CA ARG A 15 -5.11 -9.08 -3.69
C ARG A 15 -4.74 -9.55 -2.28
N GLY A 16 -4.71 -10.87 -2.07
CA GLY A 16 -4.45 -11.45 -0.74
C GLY A 16 -3.07 -11.09 -0.26
N PHE A 17 -2.08 -11.23 -1.14
CA PHE A 17 -0.70 -10.81 -0.86
C PHE A 17 -0.61 -9.32 -0.48
N LEU A 18 -1.28 -8.44 -1.23
CA LEU A 18 -1.22 -6.99 -0.95
C LEU A 18 -1.91 -6.62 0.37
N GLN A 19 -3.04 -7.27 0.68
CA GLN A 19 -3.74 -7.09 1.95
C GLN A 19 -2.89 -7.55 3.14
N ASP A 20 -2.21 -8.68 3.01
CA ASP A 20 -1.31 -9.19 4.04
C ASP A 20 -0.11 -8.24 4.26
N ALA A 21 0.52 -7.76 3.18
CA ALA A 21 1.61 -6.78 3.27
C ALA A 21 1.18 -5.45 3.94
N LEU A 22 -0.03 -4.97 3.62
CA LEU A 22 -0.60 -3.78 4.26
C LEU A 22 -0.90 -4.01 5.74
N ARG A 23 -1.40 -5.21 6.10
CA ARG A 23 -1.66 -5.58 7.50
C ARG A 23 -0.37 -5.64 8.31
N GLU A 24 0.68 -6.26 7.79
CA GLU A 24 1.99 -6.33 8.44
C GLU A 24 2.61 -4.94 8.63
N SER A 25 2.49 -4.09 7.61
CA SER A 25 2.93 -2.68 7.67
C SER A 25 2.18 -1.89 8.74
N HIS A 26 0.85 -2.08 8.84
CA HIS A 26 0.04 -1.46 9.88
C HIS A 26 0.45 -1.90 11.28
N GLN A 27 0.63 -3.21 11.50
CA GLN A 27 1.03 -3.75 12.79
C GLN A 27 2.41 -3.23 13.22
N SER A 28 3.37 -3.21 12.29
CA SER A 28 4.72 -2.70 12.53
C SER A 28 4.70 -1.23 12.90
N LEU A 29 3.96 -0.40 12.15
CA LEU A 29 3.87 1.03 12.43
C LEU A 29 3.11 1.31 13.73
N LYS A 30 2.01 0.58 13.99
CA LYS A 30 1.25 0.70 15.23
C LYS A 30 2.12 0.40 16.45
N ALA A 31 2.90 -0.68 16.42
CA ALA A 31 3.79 -1.07 17.52
C ALA A 31 4.80 0.02 17.86
N VAL A 32 5.26 0.79 16.87
CA VAL A 32 6.15 1.93 17.08
C VAL A 32 5.41 3.11 17.68
N VAL A 33 4.20 3.44 17.19
CA VAL A 33 3.57 4.72 17.55
C VAL A 33 2.60 4.67 18.74
N GLU A 34 2.11 3.49 19.12
CA GLU A 34 1.02 3.36 20.10
C GLU A 34 1.38 3.87 21.51
N ARG A 35 2.68 3.89 21.86
CA ARG A 35 3.16 4.41 23.15
C ARG A 35 3.54 5.89 23.13
N HIS A 36 3.57 6.50 21.95
CA HIS A 36 4.07 7.87 21.75
C HIS A 36 3.00 8.81 21.21
N LEU A 37 1.93 8.28 20.63
CA LEU A 37 0.84 9.06 20.07
C LEU A 37 -0.44 8.87 20.88
N SER A 38 -1.32 9.86 20.80
CA SER A 38 -2.67 9.75 21.35
C SER A 38 -3.49 8.69 20.63
N ASP A 39 -4.48 8.12 21.33
CA ASP A 39 -5.45 7.17 20.76
C ASP A 39 -6.10 7.71 19.49
N LYS A 40 -6.37 9.02 19.44
CA LYS A 40 -6.91 9.69 18.26
C LYS A 40 -6.00 9.55 17.04
N SER A 41 -4.69 9.61 17.23
CA SER A 41 -3.71 9.48 16.13
C SER A 41 -3.50 8.03 15.73
N VAL A 42 -3.49 7.10 16.70
CA VAL A 42 -3.47 5.65 16.44
C VAL A 42 -4.74 5.21 15.69
N SER A 43 -5.91 5.76 16.03
CA SER A 43 -7.15 5.49 15.31
C SER A 43 -7.13 6.01 13.87
N ARG A 44 -6.52 7.18 13.61
CA ARG A 44 -6.32 7.68 12.24
C ARG A 44 -5.42 6.76 11.41
N LEU A 45 -4.34 6.27 12.01
CA LEU A 45 -3.46 5.28 11.38
C LEU A 45 -4.25 4.04 10.95
N ALA A 46 -5.06 3.48 11.86
CA ALA A 46 -5.92 2.33 11.54
C ALA A 46 -6.92 2.65 10.42
N GLY A 47 -7.49 3.85 10.41
CA GLY A 47 -8.40 4.31 9.35
C GLY A 47 -7.76 4.36 7.96
N VAL A 48 -6.50 4.84 7.87
CA VAL A 48 -5.75 4.88 6.60
C VAL A 48 -5.51 3.46 6.08
N PHE A 49 -5.02 2.55 6.92
CA PHE A 49 -4.78 1.17 6.51
C PHE A 49 -6.07 0.44 6.16
N ALA A 50 -7.16 0.67 6.91
CA ALA A 50 -8.46 0.09 6.62
C ALA A 50 -9.06 0.57 5.29
N LEU A 51 -8.74 1.79 4.84
CA LEU A 51 -9.10 2.27 3.50
C LEU A 51 -8.21 1.64 2.43
N ALA A 52 -6.89 1.68 2.63
CA ALA A 52 -5.91 1.18 1.67
C ALA A 52 -6.02 -0.33 1.43
N SER A 53 -6.46 -1.11 2.43
CA SER A 53 -6.60 -2.57 2.34
C SER A 53 -7.97 -3.04 1.82
N ARG A 54 -8.88 -2.14 1.43
CA ARG A 54 -10.19 -2.53 0.90
C ARG A 54 -10.02 -3.28 -0.41
N GLY A 55 -10.57 -4.49 -0.48
CA GLY A 55 -10.48 -5.31 -1.69
C GLY A 55 -11.01 -4.58 -2.93
N GLU A 56 -12.15 -3.91 -2.82
CA GLU A 56 -12.74 -3.12 -3.91
C GLU A 56 -11.80 -2.02 -4.42
N LEU A 57 -11.10 -1.33 -3.52
CA LEU A 57 -10.12 -0.31 -3.89
C LEU A 57 -8.94 -0.97 -4.62
N LEU A 58 -8.36 -2.02 -4.05
CA LEU A 58 -7.21 -2.70 -4.66
C LEU A 58 -7.56 -3.29 -6.02
N ASP A 59 -8.73 -3.91 -6.15
CA ASP A 59 -9.21 -4.47 -7.41
C ASP A 59 -9.44 -3.38 -8.45
N SER A 60 -9.99 -2.22 -8.05
CA SER A 60 -10.16 -1.07 -8.95
C SER A 60 -8.84 -0.48 -9.44
N LEU A 61 -7.75 -0.67 -8.70
CA LEU A 61 -6.42 -0.14 -9.03
C LEU A 61 -5.61 -1.12 -9.90
N PHE A 62 -5.77 -2.43 -9.70
CA PHE A 62 -4.82 -3.44 -10.24
C PHE A 62 -5.45 -4.62 -10.99
N ALA A 63 -6.75 -4.91 -10.86
CA ALA A 63 -7.36 -6.12 -11.42
C ALA A 63 -7.64 -6.04 -12.95
N GLY A 64 -7.36 -4.91 -13.58
CA GLY A 64 -7.58 -4.68 -15.00
C GLY A 64 -6.55 -3.73 -15.59
N GLN A 65 -6.97 -2.90 -16.55
CA GLN A 65 -6.09 -1.86 -17.06
C GLN A 65 -5.83 -0.83 -15.95
N VAL A 66 -4.58 -0.77 -15.52
CA VAL A 66 -4.11 0.17 -14.50
C VAL A 66 -4.21 1.59 -15.06
N ASP A 67 -4.86 2.47 -14.31
CA ASP A 67 -5.03 3.88 -14.70
C ASP A 67 -3.69 4.62 -14.80
N GLU A 68 -3.60 5.61 -15.69
CA GLU A 68 -2.37 6.40 -15.90
C GLU A 68 -1.86 7.10 -14.63
N ASP A 69 -2.77 7.54 -13.75
CA ASP A 69 -2.38 8.15 -12.48
C ASP A 69 -1.71 7.11 -11.55
N VAL A 70 -2.20 5.86 -11.56
CA VAL A 70 -1.60 4.76 -10.80
C VAL A 70 -0.24 4.37 -11.40
N LEU A 71 -0.10 4.38 -12.72
CA LEU A 71 1.19 4.17 -13.39
C LEU A 71 2.18 5.29 -13.08
N LYS A 72 1.73 6.54 -12.97
CA LYS A 72 2.57 7.68 -12.56
C LYS A 72 3.04 7.53 -11.12
N LEU A 73 2.15 7.11 -10.22
CA LEU A 73 2.50 6.80 -8.83
C LEU A 73 3.50 5.64 -8.74
N SER A 74 3.31 4.56 -9.52
CA SER A 74 4.24 3.44 -9.59
C SER A 74 5.65 3.89 -10.04
N ARG A 75 5.74 4.75 -11.07
CA ARG A 75 7.01 5.33 -11.52
C ARG A 75 7.69 6.18 -10.45
N MET A 76 6.92 6.95 -9.68
CA MET A 76 7.45 7.70 -8.53
C MET A 76 7.97 6.76 -7.45
N LEU A 77 7.21 5.72 -7.09
CA LEU A 77 7.62 4.71 -6.10
C LEU A 77 8.91 4.00 -6.52
N ARG A 78 9.03 3.61 -7.79
CA ARG A 78 10.25 3.01 -8.35
C ARG A 78 11.46 3.92 -8.15
N LYS A 79 11.32 5.20 -8.51
CA LYS A 79 12.41 6.17 -8.37
C LYS A 79 12.89 6.31 -6.92
N GLU A 80 11.98 6.28 -5.95
CA GLU A 80 12.34 6.38 -4.53
C GLU A 80 12.95 5.08 -3.97
N LEU A 81 12.51 3.91 -4.47
CA LEU A 81 13.15 2.62 -4.21
C LEU A 81 14.58 2.58 -4.77
N ASP A 82 14.79 3.04 -6.00
CA ASP A 82 16.11 3.10 -6.64
C ASP A 82 17.09 4.04 -5.90
N ARG A 83 16.55 5.01 -5.16
CA ARG A 83 17.31 5.92 -4.29
C ARG A 83 17.63 5.33 -2.92
N GLY A 84 17.05 4.18 -2.57
CA GLY A 84 17.17 3.56 -1.25
C GLY A 84 16.45 4.32 -0.14
N LEU A 85 15.45 5.14 -0.48
CA LEU A 85 14.64 5.88 0.50
C LEU A 85 13.43 5.07 0.98
N LEU A 86 13.03 4.05 0.22
CA LEU A 86 11.97 3.09 0.50
C LEU A 86 12.49 1.66 0.35
#